data_AF-A0A0G4KAN9-F1
#
_entry.id   AF-A0A0G4KAN9-F1
#
_cell.length_a   1.000
_cell.length_b   1.000
_cell.length_c   1.000
_cell.angle_alpha   90.00
_cell.angle_beta   90.00
_cell.angle_gamma   90.00
#
_symmetry.space_group_name_H-M   'P 1'
#
loop_
_entity.id
_entity.type
_entity.pdbx_description
1 polymer ?
#
loop_
_entity_poly.entity_id
_entity_poly.type
_entity_poly.pdbx_seq_one_letter_code
_entity_poly.pdbx_strand_id
1 'polypeptide(L)'
;MLYKDFEESKNNIIAKRNKIWIKNRIFPKWINPEEIDLEQFFTKEDTAKYCYNNLLSFLDKEKIDISNYTFVEPSAGNGAFFNLLDSKNKIGLDLMPLSDGILEQDFLLWSPDDLTKKYIFIGNPPFGYRAWLALAFMNSAAQYADYIGFILPMSFQSDGKGSPKNRVNNMKLVHSEILPNDSFYRLDNKKITVNALWQIWKKGNSDLEEKKSCDDWVDIFTVDTRKERTCGIEKMNNADFFLQRTYYTQQPKLVKDFSEVKYVCGYGIIIKKSKKKVENILNSINWNDYSNLATHNCRHISMYHIEKALIDRGIVNA
;
A
#
# COMPACT_ATOMS: atom_id res chain seq x y z
N MET A 1 -31.44 6.71 -8.07
CA MET A 1 -30.54 7.55 -8.89
C MET A 1 -30.14 6.74 -10.11
N LEU A 2 -30.37 7.24 -11.33
CA LEU A 2 -29.90 6.54 -12.53
C LEU A 2 -28.37 6.63 -12.57
N TYR A 3 -27.69 5.61 -13.10
CA TYR A 3 -26.22 5.59 -13.16
C TYR A 3 -25.62 6.83 -13.88
N LYS A 4 -26.36 7.42 -14.82
CA LYS A 4 -25.96 8.67 -15.49
C LYS A 4 -25.92 9.86 -14.54
N ASP A 5 -26.95 10.03 -13.72
CA ASP A 5 -27.02 11.11 -12.71
C ASP A 5 -25.86 10.98 -11.72
N PHE A 6 -25.48 9.74 -11.38
CA PHE A 6 -24.34 9.43 -10.53
C PHE A 6 -23.00 9.86 -11.12
N GLU A 7 -22.74 9.56 -12.40
CA GLU A 7 -21.52 9.99 -13.06
C GLU A 7 -21.45 11.52 -13.22
N GLU A 8 -22.58 12.19 -13.47
CA GLU A 8 -22.61 13.66 -13.54
C GLU A 8 -22.31 14.31 -12.18
N SER A 9 -22.95 13.84 -11.11
CA SER A 9 -22.65 14.30 -9.74
C SER A 9 -21.18 14.09 -9.38
N LYS A 10 -20.63 12.91 -9.70
CA LYS A 10 -19.23 12.57 -9.48
C LYS A 10 -18.28 13.55 -10.18
N ASN A 11 -18.50 13.84 -11.46
CA ASN A 11 -17.66 14.77 -12.22
C ASN A 11 -17.68 16.19 -11.63
N ASN A 12 -18.84 16.65 -11.20
CA ASN A 12 -18.98 17.95 -10.54
C ASN A 12 -18.20 18.01 -9.21
N ILE A 13 -18.23 16.94 -8.42
CA ILE A 13 -17.49 16.83 -7.16
C ILE A 13 -15.97 16.81 -7.42
N ILE A 14 -15.51 16.04 -8.40
CA ILE A 14 -14.10 16.02 -8.81
C ILE A 14 -13.62 17.41 -9.22
N ALA A 15 -14.42 18.14 -10.02
CA ALA A 15 -14.08 19.49 -10.45
C ALA A 15 -13.97 20.47 -9.27
N LYS A 16 -14.88 20.39 -8.29
CA LYS A 16 -14.84 21.19 -7.05
C LYS A 16 -13.60 20.85 -6.21
N ARG A 17 -13.37 19.56 -5.94
CA ARG A 17 -12.21 19.05 -5.21
C ARG A 17 -10.90 19.52 -5.85
N ASN A 18 -10.75 19.36 -7.17
CA ASN A 18 -9.53 19.72 -7.89
C ASN A 18 -9.16 21.20 -7.75
N LYS A 19 -10.16 22.11 -7.82
CA LYS A 19 -9.92 23.54 -7.58
C LYS A 19 -9.30 23.79 -6.20
N ILE A 20 -9.82 23.10 -5.18
CA ILE A 20 -9.34 23.23 -3.79
C ILE A 20 -7.96 22.59 -3.64
N TRP A 21 -7.75 21.39 -4.18
CA TRP A 21 -6.48 20.67 -4.11
C TRP A 21 -5.33 21.41 -4.80
N ILE A 22 -5.59 22.01 -5.97
CA ILE A 22 -4.61 22.83 -6.69
C ILE A 22 -4.22 24.05 -5.85
N LYS A 23 -5.21 24.75 -5.28
CA LYS A 23 -4.98 25.91 -4.42
C LYS A 23 -4.13 25.57 -3.19
N ASN A 24 -4.40 24.44 -2.55
CA ASN A 24 -3.74 24.02 -1.31
C ASN A 24 -2.51 23.12 -1.52
N ARG A 25 -2.19 22.74 -2.77
CA ARG A 25 -1.06 21.86 -3.13
C ARG A 25 -1.07 20.51 -2.40
N ILE A 26 -2.25 19.87 -2.35
CA ILE A 26 -2.50 18.62 -1.58
C ILE A 26 -1.77 17.40 -2.17
N PHE A 27 -1.49 17.39 -3.47
CA PHE A 27 -0.88 16.27 -4.18
C PHE A 27 0.61 16.50 -4.50
N PRO A 28 1.41 15.42 -4.65
CA PRO A 28 2.80 15.54 -5.08
C PRO A 28 2.96 16.17 -6.47
N LYS A 29 4.08 16.85 -6.73
CA LYS A 29 4.36 17.52 -8.02
C LYS A 29 4.26 16.64 -9.27
N TRP A 30 4.41 15.33 -9.12
CA TRP A 30 4.38 14.34 -10.21
C TRP A 30 2.99 13.74 -10.46
N ILE A 31 1.97 14.19 -9.71
CA ILE A 31 0.57 13.83 -9.92
C ILE A 31 -0.11 14.92 -10.75
N ASN A 32 -0.80 14.49 -11.82
CA ASN A 32 -1.72 15.34 -12.56
C ASN A 32 -3.10 15.31 -11.88
N PRO A 33 -3.63 16.42 -11.35
CA PRO A 33 -4.92 16.45 -10.65
C PRO A 33 -6.11 16.05 -11.54
N GLU A 34 -6.01 16.23 -12.85
CA GLU A 34 -7.06 15.85 -13.81
C GLU A 34 -7.20 14.33 -13.96
N GLU A 35 -6.17 13.56 -13.60
CA GLU A 35 -6.17 12.09 -13.66
C GLU A 35 -6.66 11.43 -12.36
N ILE A 36 -6.94 12.21 -11.32
CA ILE A 36 -7.37 11.70 -10.01
C ILE A 36 -8.88 11.49 -10.04
N ASP A 37 -9.33 10.24 -9.98
CA ASP A 37 -10.74 9.90 -9.83
C ASP A 37 -11.17 9.83 -8.34
N LEU A 38 -12.43 9.50 -8.04
CA LEU A 38 -12.90 9.17 -6.69
C LEU A 38 -12.67 7.68 -6.31
N GLU A 39 -12.17 6.84 -7.23
CA GLU A 39 -11.85 5.42 -6.99
C GLU A 39 -12.95 4.64 -6.23
N GLN A 40 -14.15 4.58 -6.83
CA GLN A 40 -15.36 3.99 -6.23
C GLN A 40 -15.36 2.45 -6.24
N PHE A 41 -14.41 1.86 -5.52
CA PHE A 41 -14.33 0.44 -5.22
C PHE A 41 -14.93 0.21 -3.83
N PHE A 42 -16.21 -0.17 -3.79
CA PHE A 42 -16.95 -0.34 -2.55
C PHE A 42 -16.55 -1.64 -1.85
N THR A 43 -16.35 -1.55 -0.54
CA THR A 43 -16.09 -2.70 0.33
C THR A 43 -17.40 -3.47 0.56
N LYS A 44 -17.38 -4.80 0.41
CA LYS A 44 -18.52 -5.63 0.81
C LYS A 44 -18.77 -5.53 2.31
N GLU A 45 -20.02 -5.60 2.74
CA GLU A 45 -20.40 -5.53 4.16
C GLU A 45 -19.74 -6.64 5.00
N ASP A 46 -19.67 -7.87 4.49
CA ASP A 46 -18.99 -8.98 5.18
C ASP A 46 -17.49 -8.75 5.35
N THR A 47 -16.83 -8.16 4.33
CA THR A 47 -15.42 -7.76 4.42
C THR A 47 -15.23 -6.66 5.46
N ALA A 48 -16.07 -5.63 5.44
CA ALA A 48 -16.01 -4.53 6.41
C ALA A 48 -16.22 -5.06 7.85
N LYS A 49 -17.18 -5.96 8.05
CA LYS A 49 -17.46 -6.62 9.33
C LYS A 49 -16.29 -7.48 9.81
N TYR A 50 -15.67 -8.24 8.91
CA TYR A 50 -14.46 -9.00 9.23
C TYR A 50 -13.33 -8.09 9.72
N CYS A 51 -13.00 -7.05 8.96
CA CYS A 51 -11.96 -6.09 9.31
C CYS A 51 -12.26 -5.37 10.63
N TYR A 52 -13.51 -4.94 10.85
CA TYR A 52 -13.93 -4.31 12.10
C TYR A 52 -13.78 -5.26 13.30
N ASN A 53 -14.23 -6.51 13.19
CA ASN A 53 -14.07 -7.51 14.25
C ASN A 53 -12.59 -7.84 14.53
N ASN A 54 -11.75 -7.87 13.49
CA ASN A 54 -10.30 -8.04 13.62
C ASN A 54 -9.68 -6.86 14.40
N LEU A 55 -10.08 -5.61 14.10
CA LEU A 55 -9.68 -4.43 14.88
C LEU A 55 -10.12 -4.53 16.35
N LEU A 56 -11.40 -4.83 16.60
CA LEU A 56 -11.93 -4.97 17.95
C LEU A 56 -11.18 -6.05 18.74
N SER A 57 -10.91 -7.19 18.11
CA SER A 57 -10.16 -8.29 18.74
C SER A 57 -8.72 -7.89 19.08
N PHE A 58 -8.08 -7.07 18.24
CA PHE A 58 -6.76 -6.53 18.53
C PHE A 58 -6.80 -5.55 19.72
N LEU A 59 -7.77 -4.63 19.73
CA LEU A 59 -7.93 -3.63 20.79
C LEU A 59 -8.26 -4.28 22.16
N ASP A 60 -9.09 -5.32 22.16
CA ASP A 60 -9.41 -6.09 23.36
C ASP A 60 -8.18 -6.77 23.97
N LYS A 61 -7.32 -7.39 23.13
CA LYS A 61 -6.04 -7.96 23.56
C LYS A 61 -5.09 -6.92 24.17
N GLU A 62 -5.11 -5.70 23.65
CA GLU A 62 -4.38 -4.55 24.17
C GLU A 62 -5.07 -3.91 25.41
N LYS A 63 -6.19 -4.48 25.87
CA LYS A 63 -7.00 -4.00 26.99
C LYS A 63 -7.49 -2.56 26.80
N ILE A 64 -7.84 -2.21 25.56
CA ILE A 64 -8.33 -0.88 25.21
C ILE A 64 -9.84 -0.85 25.31
N ASP A 65 -10.36 0.02 26.19
CA ASP A 65 -11.78 0.32 26.27
C ASP A 65 -12.17 1.31 25.15
N ILE A 66 -12.81 0.76 24.11
CA ILE A 66 -13.23 1.49 22.90
C ILE A 66 -14.30 2.56 23.18
N SER A 67 -15.00 2.53 24.32
CA SER A 67 -16.00 3.55 24.65
C SER A 67 -15.40 4.94 24.88
N ASN A 68 -14.09 4.99 25.15
CA ASN A 68 -13.32 6.23 25.29
C ASN A 68 -12.83 6.80 23.94
N TYR A 69 -13.17 6.16 22.83
CA TYR A 69 -12.69 6.53 21.50
C TYR A 69 -13.82 7.04 20.62
N THR A 70 -13.47 8.00 19.76
CA THR A 70 -14.29 8.39 18.62
C THR A 70 -13.78 7.66 17.38
N PHE A 71 -14.67 6.92 16.72
CA PHE A 71 -14.33 6.29 15.45
C PHE A 71 -14.49 7.27 14.29
N VAL A 72 -13.55 7.25 13.34
CA VAL A 72 -13.60 8.09 12.16
C VAL A 72 -13.43 7.23 10.91
N GLU A 73 -14.39 7.29 10.00
CA GLU A 73 -14.25 6.76 8.64
C GLU A 73 -14.06 7.90 7.63
N PRO A 74 -12.85 8.08 7.08
CA PRO A 74 -12.49 9.28 6.30
C PRO A 74 -12.92 9.26 4.83
N SER A 75 -13.45 8.14 4.34
CA SER A 75 -13.92 7.94 2.96
C SER A 75 -15.04 6.91 2.96
N ALA A 76 -16.12 7.25 3.66
CA ALA A 76 -17.13 6.30 4.10
C ALA A 76 -18.00 5.76 2.96
N GLY A 77 -18.04 6.42 1.81
CA GLY A 77 -18.81 5.99 0.63
C GLY A 77 -20.26 5.68 0.98
N ASN A 78 -20.65 4.40 0.84
CA ASN A 78 -21.99 3.89 1.18
C ASN A 78 -22.13 3.39 2.62
N GLY A 79 -21.14 3.62 3.47
CA GLY A 79 -21.19 3.37 4.91
C GLY A 79 -20.90 1.93 5.34
N ALA A 80 -20.19 1.14 4.53
CA ALA A 80 -19.91 -0.26 4.85
C ALA A 80 -19.23 -0.45 6.23
N PHE A 81 -18.27 0.41 6.60
CA PHE A 81 -17.74 0.43 7.96
C PHE A 81 -18.57 1.33 8.88
N PHE A 82 -18.99 2.51 8.41
CA PHE A 82 -19.71 3.52 9.20
C PHE A 82 -20.95 2.96 9.90
N ASN A 83 -21.67 2.07 9.22
CA ASN A 83 -22.89 1.45 9.74
C ASN A 83 -22.62 0.41 10.83
N LEU A 84 -21.38 -0.11 10.93
CA LEU A 84 -20.94 -1.02 11.99
C LEU A 84 -20.50 -0.29 13.27
N LEU A 85 -20.10 0.98 13.15
CA LEU A 85 -19.58 1.76 14.28
C LEU A 85 -20.71 2.15 15.25
N ASP A 86 -20.39 2.16 16.55
CA ASP A 86 -21.30 2.63 17.60
C ASP A 86 -21.82 4.04 17.28
N SER A 87 -23.13 4.20 17.30
CA SER A 87 -23.81 5.42 16.86
C SER A 87 -23.53 6.63 17.76
N LYS A 88 -23.03 6.42 18.99
CA LYS A 88 -22.78 7.53 19.93
C LYS A 88 -21.49 8.31 19.66
N ASN A 89 -20.45 7.67 19.12
CA ASN A 89 -19.11 8.27 18.99
C ASN A 89 -18.48 7.94 17.63
N LYS A 90 -19.10 8.38 16.54
CA LYS A 90 -18.59 8.17 15.18
C LYS A 90 -18.67 9.40 14.29
N ILE A 91 -17.72 9.50 13.37
CA ILE A 91 -17.65 10.53 12.33
C ILE A 91 -17.45 9.81 11.00
N GLY A 92 -18.36 10.01 10.05
CA GLY A 92 -18.22 9.55 8.68
C GLY A 92 -17.98 10.74 7.78
N LEU A 93 -16.94 10.69 6.93
CA LEU A 93 -16.61 11.72 5.96
C LEU A 93 -16.56 11.08 4.58
N ASP A 94 -17.10 11.74 3.58
CA ASP A 94 -16.87 11.39 2.18
C ASP A 94 -17.03 12.61 1.28
N LEU A 95 -16.39 12.64 0.12
CA LEU A 95 -16.62 13.68 -0.89
C LEU A 95 -17.98 13.52 -1.59
N MET A 96 -18.50 12.30 -1.63
CA MET A 96 -19.78 11.96 -2.23
C MET A 96 -20.49 10.90 -1.36
N PRO A 97 -21.03 11.28 -0.20
CA PRO A 97 -21.66 10.34 0.73
C PRO A 97 -22.87 9.65 0.08
N LEU A 98 -22.99 8.34 0.30
CA LEU A 98 -24.08 7.50 -0.21
C LEU A 98 -24.86 6.82 0.93
N SER A 99 -24.70 7.29 2.17
CA SER A 99 -25.44 6.81 3.34
C SER A 99 -25.71 7.97 4.31
N ASP A 100 -26.81 7.87 5.04
CA ASP A 100 -27.24 8.90 5.98
C ASP A 100 -26.26 9.03 7.15
N GLY A 101 -26.03 10.26 7.60
CA GLY A 101 -25.13 10.57 8.72
C GLY A 101 -23.64 10.69 8.35
N ILE A 102 -23.27 10.42 7.10
CA ILE A 102 -21.94 10.73 6.57
C ILE A 102 -21.91 12.19 6.12
N LEU A 103 -20.89 12.93 6.55
CA LEU A 103 -20.68 14.33 6.20
C LEU A 103 -20.03 14.43 4.81
N GLU A 104 -20.57 15.31 3.95
CA GLU A 104 -19.91 15.70 2.69
C GLU A 104 -18.69 16.58 3.02
N GLN A 105 -17.50 15.96 3.08
CA GLN A 105 -16.27 16.61 3.53
C GLN A 105 -15.02 15.96 2.92
N ASP A 106 -14.07 16.81 2.54
CA ASP A 106 -12.73 16.37 2.13
C ASP A 106 -11.86 16.05 3.34
N PHE A 107 -11.58 14.76 3.57
CA PHE A 107 -10.76 14.33 4.71
C PHE A 107 -9.33 14.92 4.70
N LEU A 108 -8.72 15.14 3.54
CA LEU A 108 -7.36 15.68 3.48
C LEU A 108 -7.29 17.15 3.92
N LEU A 109 -8.44 17.80 4.08
CA LEU A 109 -8.60 19.17 4.58
C LEU A 109 -9.36 19.22 5.91
N TRP A 110 -9.70 18.06 6.47
CA TRP A 110 -10.45 17.95 7.72
C TRP A 110 -9.52 17.81 8.92
N SER A 111 -9.99 18.31 10.06
CA SER A 111 -9.40 18.09 11.38
C SER A 111 -10.52 17.89 12.41
N PRO A 112 -10.30 17.08 13.46
CA PRO A 112 -11.27 16.96 14.53
C PRO A 112 -11.41 18.29 15.30
N ASP A 113 -12.64 18.61 15.70
CA ASP A 113 -12.93 19.82 16.48
C ASP A 113 -12.36 19.77 17.91
N ASP A 114 -12.22 18.56 18.46
CA ASP A 114 -11.74 18.33 19.83
C ASP A 114 -10.48 17.45 19.82
N LEU A 115 -9.32 18.07 19.97
CA LEU A 115 -8.02 17.40 20.00
C LEU A 115 -7.74 16.66 21.34
N THR A 116 -8.61 16.80 22.34
CA THR A 116 -8.45 16.12 23.63
C THR A 116 -9.04 14.71 23.62
N LYS A 117 -9.93 14.43 22.66
CA LYS A 117 -10.49 13.09 22.44
C LYS A 117 -9.47 12.14 21.84
N LYS A 118 -9.72 10.85 22.04
CA LYS A 118 -8.95 9.78 21.42
C LYS A 118 -9.66 9.30 20.17
N TYR A 119 -8.90 9.05 19.11
CA TYR A 119 -9.45 8.69 17.80
C TYR A 119 -8.94 7.33 17.32
N ILE A 120 -9.86 6.55 16.75
CA ILE A 120 -9.57 5.35 15.97
C ILE A 120 -10.07 5.60 14.55
N PHE A 121 -9.18 5.49 13.57
CA PHE A 121 -9.57 5.60 12.16
C PHE A 121 -9.78 4.20 11.59
N ILE A 122 -10.85 4.03 10.82
CA ILE A 122 -11.16 2.77 10.15
C ILE A 122 -11.75 3.02 8.76
N GLY A 123 -11.47 2.16 7.78
CA GLY A 123 -12.13 2.24 6.48
C GLY A 123 -11.29 1.72 5.32
N ASN A 124 -11.73 2.07 4.11
CA ASN A 124 -11.05 1.76 2.85
C ASN A 124 -10.73 3.08 2.12
N PRO A 125 -9.59 3.74 2.42
CA PRO A 125 -9.20 4.97 1.72
C PRO A 125 -8.95 4.70 0.23
N PRO A 126 -9.18 5.70 -0.64
CA PRO A 126 -8.80 5.59 -2.05
C PRO A 126 -7.28 5.43 -2.18
N PHE A 127 -6.83 4.58 -3.10
CA PHE A 127 -5.44 4.16 -3.22
C PHE A 127 -4.58 5.19 -3.95
N GLY A 128 -5.05 5.68 -5.08
CA GLY A 128 -4.30 6.57 -5.96
C GLY A 128 -3.14 5.88 -6.68
N TYR A 129 -2.66 6.51 -7.76
CA TYR A 129 -1.52 6.01 -8.53
C TYR A 129 -0.27 5.80 -7.66
N ARG A 130 0.30 4.59 -7.65
CA ARG A 130 1.45 4.24 -6.78
C ARG A 130 1.18 4.47 -5.28
N ALA A 131 -0.08 4.29 -4.85
CA ALA A 131 -0.52 4.37 -3.46
C ALA A 131 -0.33 5.74 -2.79
N TRP A 132 -0.19 6.81 -3.58
CA TRP A 132 0.08 8.14 -3.04
C TRP A 132 -1.07 8.65 -2.19
N LEU A 133 -2.32 8.36 -2.59
CA LEU A 133 -3.51 8.88 -1.93
C LEU A 133 -3.78 8.10 -0.64
N ALA A 134 -3.64 6.77 -0.65
CA ALA A 134 -3.69 5.97 0.57
C ALA A 134 -2.62 6.41 1.58
N LEU A 135 -1.40 6.76 1.12
CA LEU A 135 -0.36 7.31 2.00
C LEU A 135 -0.73 8.69 2.57
N ALA A 136 -1.36 9.56 1.77
CA ALA A 136 -1.84 10.85 2.24
C ALA A 136 -2.93 10.67 3.32
N PHE A 137 -3.89 9.78 3.09
CA PHE A 137 -4.92 9.42 4.07
C PHE A 137 -4.33 8.85 5.36
N MET A 138 -3.39 7.90 5.26
CA MET A 138 -2.66 7.36 6.42
C MET A 138 -1.98 8.46 7.23
N ASN A 139 -1.26 9.37 6.58
CA ASN A 139 -0.53 10.45 7.26
C ASN A 139 -1.45 11.54 7.82
N SER A 140 -2.59 11.81 7.19
CA SER A 140 -3.61 12.70 7.75
C SER A 140 -4.26 12.09 9.00
N ALA A 141 -4.62 10.80 8.96
CA ALA A 141 -5.16 10.09 10.13
C ALA A 141 -4.14 10.01 11.28
N ALA A 142 -2.87 9.74 10.96
CA ALA A 142 -1.79 9.59 11.95
C ALA A 142 -1.52 10.86 12.78
N GLN A 143 -2.00 12.04 12.36
CA GLN A 143 -1.90 13.26 13.16
C GLN A 143 -2.75 13.19 14.44
N TYR A 144 -3.84 12.42 14.42
CA TYR A 144 -4.85 12.39 15.50
C TYR A 144 -5.08 10.99 16.08
N ALA A 145 -4.73 9.95 15.32
CA ALA A 145 -5.04 8.57 15.67
C ALA A 145 -4.17 8.02 16.81
N ASP A 146 -4.80 7.25 17.71
CA ASP A 146 -4.08 6.25 18.51
C ASP A 146 -3.98 4.92 17.73
N TYR A 147 -4.99 4.60 16.91
CA TYR A 147 -5.04 3.40 16.09
C TYR A 147 -5.66 3.70 14.71
N ILE A 148 -5.16 3.02 13.69
CA ILE A 148 -5.69 3.08 12.32
C ILE A 148 -5.86 1.65 11.79
N GLY A 149 -7.08 1.28 11.41
CA GLY A 149 -7.40 0.03 10.72
C GLY A 149 -7.83 0.32 9.28
N PHE A 150 -6.93 0.26 8.31
CA PHE A 150 -7.27 0.57 6.92
C PHE A 150 -7.08 -0.62 5.98
N ILE A 151 -7.95 -0.68 4.97
CA ILE A 151 -7.70 -1.43 3.74
C ILE A 151 -6.73 -0.60 2.88
N LEU A 152 -5.58 -1.19 2.53
CA LEU A 152 -4.48 -0.50 1.85
C LEU A 152 -4.01 -1.28 0.60
N PRO A 153 -3.41 -0.62 -0.40
CA PRO A 153 -2.92 -1.30 -1.58
C PRO A 153 -1.71 -2.20 -1.25
N MET A 154 -1.54 -3.29 -2.01
CA MET A 154 -0.44 -4.27 -1.85
C MET A 154 0.96 -3.65 -1.74
N SER A 155 1.18 -2.44 -2.27
CA SER A 155 2.46 -1.74 -2.09
C SER A 155 2.84 -1.47 -0.63
N PHE A 156 1.88 -1.42 0.30
CA PHE A 156 2.11 -1.29 1.74
C PHE A 156 2.67 -2.57 2.40
N GLN A 157 2.72 -3.71 1.71
CA GLN A 157 3.42 -4.88 2.24
C GLN A 157 4.95 -4.73 2.10
N SER A 158 5.41 -3.94 1.11
CA SER A 158 6.82 -3.89 0.69
C SER A 158 7.74 -3.33 1.79
N ASP A 159 8.88 -3.96 2.00
CA ASP A 159 9.99 -3.44 2.83
C ASP A 159 11.04 -2.68 2.01
N GLY A 160 10.88 -2.64 0.68
CA GLY A 160 11.82 -2.01 -0.22
C GLY A 160 11.94 -0.50 -0.02
N LYS A 161 13.07 0.06 -0.48
CA LYS A 161 13.30 1.51 -0.50
C LYS A 161 12.18 2.22 -1.24
N GLY A 162 11.58 3.24 -0.62
CA GLY A 162 10.45 4.00 -1.16
C GLY A 162 9.07 3.36 -0.95
N SER A 163 8.97 2.27 -0.19
CA SER A 163 7.67 1.72 0.22
C SER A 163 6.81 2.78 0.91
N PRO A 164 5.50 2.88 0.60
CA PRO A 164 4.59 3.75 1.36
C PRO A 164 4.53 3.36 2.85
N LYS A 165 4.70 2.06 3.19
CA LYS A 165 4.77 1.57 4.58
C LYS A 165 5.79 2.34 5.42
N ASN A 166 6.99 2.55 4.87
CA ASN A 166 8.10 3.22 5.56
C ASN A 166 7.97 4.76 5.57
N ARG A 167 6.90 5.31 4.99
CA ARG A 167 6.62 6.75 4.89
C ARG A 167 5.39 7.16 5.71
N VAL A 168 4.81 6.23 6.46
CA VAL A 168 3.77 6.53 7.44
C VAL A 168 4.44 7.13 8.68
N ASN A 169 3.97 8.31 9.08
CA ASN A 169 4.54 9.04 10.22
C ASN A 169 3.91 8.57 11.53
N ASN A 170 4.70 8.49 12.60
CA ASN A 170 4.24 8.27 14.00
C ASN A 170 3.31 7.07 14.23
N MET A 171 3.35 6.08 13.33
CA MET A 171 2.56 4.85 13.45
C MET A 171 3.44 3.63 13.24
N LYS A 172 3.20 2.59 14.04
CA LYS A 172 3.80 1.27 13.94
C LYS A 172 2.78 0.28 13.39
N LEU A 173 3.13 -0.42 12.32
CA LEU A 173 2.34 -1.53 11.79
C LEU A 173 2.36 -2.69 12.80
N VAL A 174 1.17 -3.14 13.24
CA VAL A 174 1.02 -4.21 14.25
C VAL A 174 0.27 -5.43 13.72
N HIS A 175 -0.46 -5.29 12.61
CA HIS A 175 -1.13 -6.39 11.93
C HIS A 175 -1.19 -6.12 10.42
N SER A 176 -0.98 -7.14 9.60
CA SER A 176 -1.15 -7.07 8.15
C SER A 176 -1.58 -8.43 7.61
N GLU A 177 -2.64 -8.45 6.82
CA GLU A 177 -3.12 -9.64 6.12
C GLU A 177 -3.62 -9.31 4.71
N ILE A 178 -3.60 -10.29 3.82
CA ILE A 178 -4.12 -10.15 2.45
C ILE A 178 -5.62 -10.45 2.49
N LEU A 179 -6.43 -9.54 1.95
CA LEU A 179 -7.87 -9.75 1.83
C LEU A 179 -8.22 -10.62 0.61
N PRO A 180 -9.32 -11.39 0.66
CA PRO A 180 -9.82 -12.13 -0.49
C PRO A 180 -10.08 -11.25 -1.72
N ASN A 181 -9.80 -11.77 -2.91
CA ASN A 181 -9.90 -11.02 -4.17
C ASN A 181 -11.30 -10.49 -4.50
N ASP A 182 -12.33 -11.09 -3.90
CA ASP A 182 -13.73 -10.71 -4.09
C ASP A 182 -14.23 -9.75 -3.00
N SER A 183 -13.35 -9.12 -2.23
CA SER A 183 -13.70 -8.19 -1.14
C SER A 183 -14.39 -6.89 -1.58
N PHE A 184 -14.36 -6.58 -2.88
CA PHE A 184 -14.78 -5.29 -3.42
C PHE A 184 -15.73 -5.43 -4.60
N TYR A 185 -16.56 -4.42 -4.84
CA TYR A 185 -17.46 -4.33 -5.98
C TYR A 185 -17.57 -2.90 -6.53
N ARG A 186 -18.19 -2.77 -7.71
CA ARG A 186 -18.53 -1.48 -8.34
C ARG A 186 -20.03 -1.41 -8.57
N LEU A 187 -20.58 -0.20 -8.56
CA LEU A 187 -22.01 0.04 -8.83
C LEU A 187 -22.40 -0.26 -10.29
N ASP A 188 -21.45 -0.24 -11.23
CA ASP A 188 -21.68 -0.63 -12.62
C ASP A 188 -21.65 -2.15 -12.85
N ASN A 189 -21.58 -2.95 -11.78
CA ASN A 189 -21.52 -4.41 -11.79
C ASN A 189 -20.37 -5.02 -12.60
N LYS A 190 -19.37 -4.23 -13.02
CA LYS A 190 -18.19 -4.77 -13.68
C LYS A 190 -17.35 -5.55 -12.66
N LYS A 191 -16.96 -6.77 -13.04
CA LYS A 191 -16.09 -7.61 -12.22
C LYS A 191 -14.75 -6.90 -12.02
N ILE A 192 -14.33 -6.78 -10.76
CA ILE A 192 -13.03 -6.26 -10.37
C ILE A 192 -12.24 -7.33 -9.64
N THR A 193 -10.91 -7.25 -9.74
CA THR A 193 -9.99 -8.05 -8.95
C THR A 193 -8.96 -7.08 -8.41
N VAL A 194 -9.08 -6.75 -7.13
CA VAL A 194 -8.20 -5.83 -6.44
C VAL A 194 -7.63 -6.58 -5.26
N ASN A 195 -6.34 -6.94 -5.33
CA ASN A 195 -5.65 -7.45 -4.15
C ASN A 195 -5.37 -6.25 -3.24
N ALA A 196 -5.76 -6.38 -1.98
CA ALA A 196 -5.59 -5.37 -0.96
C ALA A 196 -5.16 -6.01 0.36
N LEU A 197 -4.65 -5.18 1.26
CA LEU A 197 -4.21 -5.56 2.58
C LEU A 197 -5.20 -5.00 3.60
N TRP A 198 -5.57 -5.78 4.60
CA TRP A 198 -6.07 -5.22 5.84
C TRP A 198 -4.88 -4.99 6.77
N GLN A 199 -4.73 -3.77 7.29
CA GLN A 199 -3.64 -3.43 8.20
C GLN A 199 -4.15 -2.68 9.43
N ILE A 200 -3.60 -3.04 10.59
CA ILE A 200 -3.78 -2.28 11.84
C ILE A 200 -2.45 -1.63 12.19
N TRP A 201 -2.53 -0.34 12.52
CA TRP A 201 -1.43 0.51 12.92
C TRP A 201 -1.71 1.11 14.29
N LYS A 202 -0.70 1.17 15.14
CA LYS A 202 -0.74 1.75 16.49
C LYS A 202 0.17 2.97 16.55
N LYS A 203 -0.25 4.03 17.23
CA LYS A 203 0.57 5.22 17.47
C LYS A 203 1.88 4.85 18.14
N GLY A 204 2.97 5.35 17.57
CA GLY A 204 4.32 5.04 18.01
C GLY A 204 5.31 5.08 16.85
N ASN A 205 6.59 5.20 17.17
CA ASN A 205 7.62 5.12 16.16
C ASN A 205 7.73 3.68 15.66
N SER A 206 8.03 3.51 14.37
CA SER A 206 8.53 2.23 13.89
C SER A 206 9.86 1.98 14.60
N ASP A 207 9.98 0.84 15.29
CA ASP A 207 11.29 0.36 15.71
C ASP A 207 12.06 0.14 14.42
N LEU A 208 12.97 1.05 14.08
CA LEU A 208 13.94 0.83 13.02
C LEU A 208 14.88 -0.24 13.56
N GLU A 209 14.50 -1.52 13.42
CA GLU A 209 15.45 -2.61 13.60
C GLU A 209 16.66 -2.31 12.72
N GLU A 210 17.88 -2.46 13.28
CA GLU A 210 19.10 -2.34 12.49
C GLU A 210 19.01 -3.30 11.31
N LYS A 211 18.80 -2.74 10.11
CA LYS A 211 18.70 -3.53 8.90
C LYS A 211 20.05 -4.16 8.61
N LYS A 212 20.14 -5.47 8.81
CA LYS A 212 21.25 -6.28 8.26
C LYS A 212 21.40 -5.96 6.77
N SER A 213 22.64 -5.82 6.32
CA SER A 213 22.99 -5.54 4.93
C SER A 213 23.92 -6.63 4.39
N CYS A 214 23.92 -6.81 3.06
CA CYS A 214 24.87 -7.63 2.32
C CYS A 214 25.65 -6.83 1.28
N ASP A 215 25.72 -5.50 1.41
CA ASP A 215 26.34 -4.60 0.43
C ASP A 215 27.85 -4.85 0.24
N ASP A 216 28.52 -5.44 1.22
CA ASP A 216 29.91 -5.88 1.10
C ASP A 216 30.09 -7.07 0.15
N TRP A 217 29.02 -7.84 -0.05
CA TRP A 217 29.03 -9.09 -0.81
C TRP A 217 28.51 -8.90 -2.23
N VAL A 218 27.52 -8.01 -2.42
CA VAL A 218 26.88 -7.78 -3.71
C VAL A 218 26.61 -6.29 -3.95
N ASP A 219 26.57 -5.88 -5.22
CA ASP A 219 25.88 -4.66 -5.66
C ASP A 219 24.68 -5.07 -6.51
N ILE A 220 23.51 -4.51 -6.20
CA ILE A 220 22.26 -4.83 -6.89
C ILE A 220 21.70 -3.52 -7.43
N PHE A 221 21.38 -3.51 -8.72
CA PHE A 221 20.83 -2.32 -9.38
C PHE A 221 19.70 -2.69 -10.33
N THR A 222 18.77 -1.75 -10.50
CA THR A 222 17.66 -1.92 -11.45
C THR A 222 18.15 -1.72 -12.88
N VAL A 223 17.74 -2.61 -13.78
CA VAL A 223 17.90 -2.45 -15.23
C VAL A 223 16.51 -2.39 -15.85
N ASP A 224 16.24 -1.34 -16.60
CA ASP A 224 14.98 -1.12 -17.31
C ASP A 224 15.31 -0.52 -18.68
N THR A 225 14.86 -1.18 -19.75
CA THR A 225 15.06 -0.68 -21.13
C THR A 225 13.75 -0.35 -21.83
N ARG A 226 12.65 -0.24 -21.07
CA ARG A 226 11.36 0.18 -21.62
C ARG A 226 11.42 1.65 -22.06
N LYS A 227 10.68 1.98 -23.13
CA LYS A 227 10.74 3.33 -23.75
C LYS A 227 10.37 4.44 -22.77
N GLU A 228 9.44 4.18 -21.86
CA GLU A 228 8.98 5.12 -20.85
C GLU A 228 9.95 5.31 -19.68
N ARG A 229 10.92 4.40 -19.52
CA ARG A 229 11.89 4.44 -18.42
C ARG A 229 13.13 3.63 -18.75
N THR A 230 14.22 4.32 -19.03
CA THR A 230 15.55 3.72 -19.16
C THR A 230 16.36 3.92 -17.89
N CYS A 231 16.96 2.85 -17.35
CA CYS A 231 17.90 2.94 -16.22
C CYS A 231 18.84 1.73 -16.16
N GLY A 232 20.03 1.93 -15.57
CA GLY A 232 20.98 0.85 -15.31
C GLY A 232 21.70 0.28 -16.54
N ILE A 233 21.43 0.80 -17.74
CA ILE A 233 21.95 0.30 -19.02
C ILE A 233 23.47 0.30 -19.04
N GLU A 234 24.10 1.41 -18.64
CA GLU A 234 25.57 1.53 -18.62
C GLU A 234 26.24 0.54 -17.66
N LYS A 235 25.55 0.16 -16.58
CA LYS A 235 26.05 -0.80 -15.59
C LYS A 235 25.86 -2.26 -15.99
N MET A 236 25.07 -2.55 -17.03
CA MET A 236 24.77 -3.93 -17.44
C MET A 236 26.02 -4.73 -17.76
N ASN A 237 27.01 -4.11 -18.41
CA ASN A 237 28.27 -4.77 -18.77
C ASN A 237 29.10 -5.22 -17.57
N ASN A 238 28.81 -4.67 -16.38
CA ASN A 238 29.52 -5.01 -15.14
C ASN A 238 28.76 -6.06 -14.31
N ALA A 239 27.53 -6.43 -14.69
CA ALA A 239 26.77 -7.43 -13.97
C ALA A 239 27.31 -8.84 -14.22
N ASP A 240 27.43 -9.63 -13.16
CA ASP A 240 27.74 -11.05 -13.27
C ASP A 240 26.51 -11.85 -13.70
N PHE A 241 25.34 -11.43 -13.22
CA PHE A 241 24.06 -12.08 -13.44
C PHE A 241 22.91 -11.07 -13.48
N PHE A 242 21.79 -11.52 -14.05
CA PHE A 242 20.53 -10.80 -14.05
C PHE A 242 19.40 -11.66 -13.47
N LEU A 243 18.43 -10.98 -12.86
CA LEU A 243 17.22 -11.59 -12.33
C LEU A 243 15.98 -10.79 -12.77
N GLN A 244 15.00 -11.49 -13.33
CA GLN A 244 13.73 -10.87 -13.73
C GLN A 244 12.90 -10.42 -12.53
N ARG A 245 12.31 -9.22 -12.64
CA ARG A 245 11.58 -8.59 -11.54
C ARG A 245 10.17 -9.16 -11.28
N THR A 246 9.42 -9.41 -12.35
CA THR A 246 7.98 -9.74 -12.26
C THR A 246 7.72 -11.10 -12.86
N TYR A 247 6.96 -11.97 -12.19
CA TYR A 247 6.59 -13.28 -12.72
C TYR A 247 5.17 -13.69 -12.29
N TYR A 248 4.60 -14.70 -12.94
CA TYR A 248 3.25 -15.20 -12.65
C TYR A 248 3.31 -16.61 -12.04
N THR A 249 3.43 -17.64 -12.88
CA THR A 249 3.49 -19.05 -12.45
C THR A 249 4.91 -19.59 -12.40
N GLN A 250 5.73 -19.25 -13.41
CA GLN A 250 7.11 -19.70 -13.50
C GLN A 250 8.04 -18.72 -12.78
N GLN A 251 8.76 -19.21 -11.78
CA GLN A 251 9.78 -18.43 -11.08
C GLN A 251 10.92 -18.04 -12.02
N PRO A 252 11.51 -16.86 -11.85
CA PRO A 252 12.62 -16.43 -12.67
C PRO A 252 13.87 -17.22 -12.31
N LYS A 253 14.71 -17.48 -13.33
CA LYS A 253 16.04 -18.05 -13.16
C LYS A 253 17.08 -16.93 -13.19
N LEU A 254 18.22 -17.20 -12.56
CA LEU A 254 19.41 -16.37 -12.69
C LEU A 254 19.98 -16.57 -14.10
N VAL A 255 20.16 -15.50 -14.85
CA VAL A 255 20.65 -15.54 -16.24
C VAL A 255 21.91 -14.70 -16.40
N LYS A 256 22.71 -14.98 -17.43
CA LYS A 256 23.96 -14.23 -17.69
C LYS A 256 23.75 -13.09 -18.67
N ASP A 257 22.76 -13.21 -19.55
CA ASP A 257 22.44 -12.19 -20.54
C ASP A 257 21.09 -11.53 -20.20
N PHE A 258 21.06 -10.20 -20.19
CA PHE A 258 19.82 -9.47 -19.90
C PHE A 258 18.74 -9.66 -20.97
N SER A 259 19.11 -10.05 -22.20
CA SER A 259 18.14 -10.41 -23.24
C SER A 259 17.23 -11.59 -22.84
N GLU A 260 17.66 -12.41 -21.87
CA GLU A 260 16.86 -13.51 -21.31
C GLU A 260 15.84 -13.01 -20.25
N VAL A 261 15.94 -11.76 -19.80
CA VAL A 261 15.01 -11.15 -18.84
C VAL A 261 13.73 -10.72 -19.53
N LYS A 262 12.59 -11.34 -19.17
CA LYS A 262 11.29 -10.96 -19.74
C LYS A 262 10.87 -9.55 -19.30
N TYR A 263 10.03 -8.92 -20.13
CA TYR A 263 9.52 -7.56 -19.95
C TYR A 263 10.60 -6.48 -19.90
N VAL A 264 11.84 -6.83 -20.26
CA VAL A 264 13.00 -5.94 -20.35
C VAL A 264 13.23 -5.08 -19.09
N CYS A 265 12.86 -5.66 -17.94
CA CYS A 265 12.94 -5.02 -16.63
C CYS A 265 13.32 -6.04 -15.55
N GLY A 266 14.43 -5.81 -14.88
CA GLY A 266 15.00 -6.73 -13.90
C GLY A 266 16.05 -6.08 -13.02
N TYR A 267 16.90 -6.92 -12.45
CA TYR A 267 18.00 -6.53 -11.59
C TYR A 267 19.31 -7.08 -12.13
N GLY A 268 20.33 -6.22 -12.24
CA GLY A 268 21.72 -6.64 -12.40
C GLY A 268 22.35 -6.88 -11.03
N ILE A 269 23.16 -7.93 -10.93
CA ILE A 269 23.84 -8.34 -9.70
C ILE A 269 25.33 -8.42 -9.97
N ILE A 270 26.13 -7.65 -9.23
CA ILE A 270 27.59 -7.73 -9.19
C ILE A 270 27.99 -8.42 -7.90
N ILE A 271 28.76 -9.49 -7.96
CA ILE A 271 29.20 -10.25 -6.79
C ILE A 271 30.62 -9.84 -6.43
N LYS A 272 30.78 -9.22 -5.25
CA LYS A 272 32.03 -8.67 -4.73
C LYS A 272 32.86 -9.70 -3.97
N LYS A 273 32.22 -10.66 -3.29
CA LYS A 273 32.87 -11.67 -2.43
C LYS A 273 32.35 -13.07 -2.71
N SER A 274 33.26 -14.06 -2.71
CA SER A 274 32.94 -15.49 -2.81
C SER A 274 31.95 -15.85 -3.94
N LYS A 275 32.24 -15.44 -5.19
CA LYS A 275 31.33 -15.53 -6.35
C LYS A 275 30.56 -16.86 -6.46
N LYS A 276 31.26 -18.00 -6.42
CA LYS A 276 30.64 -19.33 -6.50
C LYS A 276 29.67 -19.63 -5.36
N LYS A 277 29.95 -19.16 -4.14
CA LYS A 277 29.06 -19.33 -2.97
C LYS A 277 27.76 -18.55 -3.19
N VAL A 278 27.87 -17.28 -3.56
CA VAL A 278 26.71 -16.40 -3.78
C VAL A 278 25.89 -16.88 -4.97
N GLU A 279 26.52 -17.27 -6.08
CA GLU A 279 25.85 -17.84 -7.25
C GLU A 279 25.06 -19.12 -6.90
N ASN A 280 25.65 -20.05 -6.15
CA ASN A 280 24.97 -21.27 -5.71
C ASN A 280 23.75 -20.95 -4.84
N ILE A 281 23.88 -19.97 -3.94
CA ILE A 281 22.77 -19.50 -3.13
C ILE A 281 21.66 -18.94 -4.02
N LEU A 282 21.97 -17.98 -4.90
CA LEU A 282 20.99 -17.33 -5.77
C LEU A 282 20.23 -18.33 -6.65
N ASN A 283 20.90 -19.35 -7.18
CA ASN A 283 20.28 -20.41 -7.98
C ASN A 283 19.37 -21.36 -7.17
N SER A 284 19.58 -21.45 -5.85
CA SER A 284 18.79 -22.31 -4.96
C SER A 284 17.56 -21.63 -4.35
N ILE A 285 17.40 -20.32 -4.56
CA ILE A 285 16.29 -19.55 -3.94
C ILE A 285 14.96 -19.94 -4.56
N ASN A 286 14.00 -20.28 -3.70
CA ASN A 286 12.58 -20.28 -4.05
C ASN A 286 12.05 -18.84 -3.92
N TRP A 287 11.87 -18.16 -5.05
CA TRP A 287 11.44 -16.76 -5.12
C TRP A 287 9.99 -16.55 -4.64
N ASN A 288 9.18 -17.61 -4.53
CA ASN A 288 7.85 -17.49 -3.93
C ASN A 288 7.93 -17.07 -2.45
N ASP A 289 8.99 -17.48 -1.76
CA ASP A 289 9.26 -17.15 -0.36
C ASP A 289 9.84 -15.72 -0.23
N TYR A 290 10.43 -15.21 -1.32
CA TYR A 290 11.11 -13.92 -1.40
C TYR A 290 10.53 -13.04 -2.51
N SER A 291 9.23 -12.79 -2.45
CA SER A 291 8.55 -11.82 -3.32
C SER A 291 7.19 -11.42 -2.77
N ASN A 292 6.66 -10.33 -3.32
CA ASN A 292 5.37 -9.76 -2.94
C ASN A 292 4.30 -10.04 -4.00
N LEU A 293 3.09 -10.40 -3.57
CA LEU A 293 1.94 -10.50 -4.47
C LEU A 293 1.47 -9.09 -4.85
N ALA A 294 1.33 -8.82 -6.14
CA ALA A 294 0.85 -7.55 -6.66
C ALA A 294 -0.66 -7.56 -6.87
N THR A 295 -1.25 -6.40 -7.18
CA THR A 295 -2.70 -6.21 -7.40
C THR A 295 -3.30 -7.09 -8.50
N HIS A 296 -2.49 -7.52 -9.48
CA HIS A 296 -2.95 -8.32 -10.64
C HIS A 296 -2.48 -9.78 -10.60
N ASN A 297 -2.34 -10.36 -9.41
CA ASN A 297 -1.91 -11.76 -9.21
C ASN A 297 -0.54 -12.11 -9.81
N CYS A 298 0.30 -11.13 -10.14
CA CYS A 298 1.71 -11.35 -10.40
C CYS A 298 2.53 -11.20 -9.12
N ARG A 299 3.72 -11.80 -9.09
CA ARG A 299 4.69 -11.63 -8.01
C ARG A 299 5.79 -10.67 -8.44
N HIS A 300 6.21 -9.83 -7.50
CA HIS A 300 7.32 -8.90 -7.67
C HIS A 300 8.46 -9.22 -6.71
N ILE A 301 9.61 -9.52 -7.29
CA ILE A 301 10.91 -9.49 -6.60
C ILE A 301 11.37 -8.03 -6.59
N SER A 302 12.09 -7.66 -5.54
CA SER A 302 12.70 -6.33 -5.39
C SER A 302 14.14 -6.54 -4.90
N MET A 303 14.97 -5.49 -4.95
CA MET A 303 16.33 -5.58 -4.43
C MET A 303 16.32 -6.03 -2.96
N TYR A 304 15.39 -5.52 -2.15
CA TYR A 304 15.16 -5.99 -0.78
C TYR A 304 14.94 -7.49 -0.69
N HIS A 305 14.13 -8.09 -1.58
CA HIS A 305 13.89 -9.54 -1.52
C HIS A 305 15.15 -10.34 -1.83
N ILE A 306 15.97 -9.86 -2.78
CA ILE A 306 17.25 -10.48 -3.13
C ILE A 306 18.22 -10.38 -1.95
N GLU A 307 18.36 -9.19 -1.36
CA GLU A 307 19.19 -8.95 -0.16
C GLU A 307 18.72 -9.83 1.00
N LYS A 308 17.42 -9.86 1.27
CA LYS A 308 16.83 -10.65 2.36
C LYS A 308 17.09 -12.14 2.17
N ALA A 309 16.94 -12.66 0.95
CA ALA A 309 17.21 -14.07 0.64
C ALA A 309 18.68 -14.46 0.83
N LEU A 310 19.60 -13.53 0.54
CA LEU A 310 21.04 -13.67 0.77
C LEU A 310 21.36 -13.63 2.28
N ILE A 311 20.82 -12.64 3.00
CA ILE A 311 21.03 -12.45 4.45
C ILE A 311 20.51 -13.66 5.24
N ASP A 312 19.31 -14.15 4.93
CA ASP A 312 18.72 -15.33 5.59
C ASP A 312 19.53 -16.60 5.35
N ARG A 313 20.41 -16.62 4.33
CA ARG A 313 21.35 -17.70 4.00
C ARG A 313 22.79 -17.39 4.43
N GLY A 314 22.97 -16.42 5.34
CA GLY A 314 24.25 -16.11 5.96
C GLY A 314 25.20 -15.24 5.12
N ILE A 315 24.69 -14.57 4.09
CA ILE A 315 25.42 -13.51 3.37
C ILE A 315 25.07 -12.19 4.03
N VAL A 316 25.83 -11.81 5.05
CA VAL A 316 25.66 -10.59 5.82
C VAL A 316 27.00 -9.89 5.97
N ASN A 317 27.00 -8.56 6.01
CA ASN A 317 28.18 -7.79 6.33
C ASN A 317 28.73 -8.23 7.71
N ALA A 318 30.04 -8.14 7.87
CA ALA A 318 30.73 -8.53 9.10
C ALA A 318 30.41 -7.56 10.25
#